data_AF-A0A3D4W1F1-F1
#
_entry.id   AF-A0A3D4W1F1-F1
#
_cell.length_a   1.000
_cell.length_b   1.000
_cell.length_c   1.000
_cell.angle_alpha   90.00
_cell.angle_beta   90.00
_cell.angle_gamma   90.00
#
_symmetry.space_group_name_H-M   'P 1'
#
loop_
_entity.id
_entity.type
_entity.pdbx_description
1 polymer ?
#
loop_
_entity_poly.entity_id
_entity_poly.type
_entity_poly.pdbx_seq_one_letter_code
_entity_poly.pdbx_strand_id
1 'polypeptide(L)'
;MPKEAHKVVVIGHRNPDTDSICSAIAYAELKNRTSTLVCEPRRAGKMNQETEFVLKKFGVTPPRMCTDVNPKIRDVDYREMPGIPGSTSLRRAWKIMRDQQIDTLSITSADNELEGIITVKDLATANMDVFDTAVLAKSRTSYKNILETLNGTMVVGDADAVCTTGHIKIGTATPEMLESSVEKGDIVILSNRYESQLCAIEKEASLLIICNGAKVGRTIQR
;
A
#
# COMPACT_ATOMS: atom_id res chain seq x y z
N MET A 1 16.25 -11.33 4.93
CA MET A 1 17.58 -11.08 5.55
C MET A 1 17.41 -11.17 7.06
N PRO A 2 18.35 -11.72 7.83
CA PRO A 2 18.22 -11.70 9.29
C PRO A 2 18.16 -10.23 9.73
N LYS A 3 17.16 -9.86 10.55
CA LYS A 3 17.04 -8.54 11.18
C LYS A 3 18.43 -8.16 11.71
N GLU A 4 18.93 -6.96 11.37
CA GLU A 4 20.15 -6.41 11.97
C GLU A 4 20.10 -6.68 13.48
N ALA A 5 21.17 -7.29 14.01
CA ALA A 5 21.19 -7.79 15.38
C ALA A 5 20.67 -6.73 16.36
N HIS A 6 19.50 -6.99 16.94
CA HIS A 6 18.93 -6.14 17.98
C HIS A 6 20.02 -5.93 19.04
N LYS A 7 20.41 -4.66 19.28
CA LYS A 7 21.40 -4.34 20.30
C LYS A 7 20.87 -4.81 21.66
N VAL A 8 21.57 -5.77 22.27
CA VAL A 8 21.22 -6.33 23.57
C VAL A 8 21.79 -5.41 24.64
N VAL A 9 20.91 -4.78 25.40
CA VAL A 9 21.33 -3.91 26.50
C VAL A 9 21.61 -4.77 27.74
N VAL A 10 22.84 -4.68 28.27
CA VAL A 10 23.24 -5.35 29.51
C VAL A 10 23.18 -4.34 30.64
N ILE A 11 22.34 -4.61 31.65
CA ILE A 11 22.19 -3.78 32.85
C ILE A 11 22.46 -4.58 34.11
N GLY A 12 22.98 -3.91 35.14
CA GLY A 12 23.02 -4.42 36.51
C GLY A 12 21.82 -3.95 37.33
N HIS A 13 21.97 -3.91 38.66
CA HIS A 13 20.89 -3.56 39.58
C HIS A 13 20.44 -2.09 39.47
N ARG A 14 19.19 -1.83 39.91
CA ARG A 14 18.50 -0.53 39.83
C ARG A 14 19.22 0.60 40.59
N ASN A 15 19.87 0.27 41.70
CA ASN A 15 20.72 1.19 42.45
C ASN A 15 22.18 0.75 42.24
N PRO A 16 22.83 1.18 41.15
CA PRO A 16 24.06 0.57 40.69
C PRO A 16 25.25 0.96 41.57
N ASP A 17 25.86 -0.05 42.16
CA ASP A 17 27.16 -0.07 42.80
C ASP A 17 28.29 -0.40 41.80
N THR A 18 29.53 -0.30 42.29
CA THR A 18 30.75 -0.48 41.47
C THR A 18 30.78 -1.84 40.79
N ASP A 19 30.46 -2.91 41.52
CA ASP A 19 30.40 -4.28 41.03
C ASP A 19 29.28 -4.48 40.00
N SER A 20 28.10 -3.89 40.20
CA SER A 20 27.00 -3.91 39.22
C SER A 20 27.41 -3.26 37.89
N ILE A 21 28.06 -2.09 37.94
CA ILE A 21 28.52 -1.37 36.75
C ILE A 21 29.68 -2.11 36.06
N CYS A 22 30.68 -2.55 36.83
CA CYS A 22 31.81 -3.31 36.30
C CYS A 22 31.35 -4.64 35.70
N SER A 23 30.39 -5.33 36.32
CA SER A 23 29.83 -6.58 35.80
C SER A 23 29.09 -6.36 34.49
N ALA A 24 28.28 -5.29 34.36
CA ALA A 24 27.60 -4.97 33.11
C ALA A 24 28.60 -4.68 31.97
N ILE A 25 29.67 -3.93 32.25
CA ILE A 25 30.75 -3.64 31.30
C ILE A 25 31.46 -4.94 30.88
N ALA A 26 31.93 -5.72 31.85
CA ALA A 26 32.67 -6.94 31.60
C ALA A 26 31.84 -7.99 30.84
N TYR A 27 30.56 -8.14 31.20
CA TYR A 27 29.68 -9.10 30.57
C TYR A 27 29.31 -8.69 29.13
N ALA A 28 29.05 -7.41 28.88
CA ALA A 28 28.81 -6.92 27.52
C ALA A 28 30.03 -7.15 26.63
N GLU A 29 31.24 -6.85 27.14
CA GLU A 29 32.50 -7.09 26.41
C GLU A 29 32.72 -8.58 26.13
N LEU A 30 32.50 -9.43 27.14
CA LEU A 30 32.60 -10.88 26.98
C LEU A 30 31.65 -11.39 25.89
N LYS A 31 30.39 -10.94 25.89
CA LYS A 31 29.38 -11.36 24.91
C LYS A 31 29.68 -10.87 23.50
N ASN A 32 30.16 -9.63 23.34
CA ASN A 32 30.60 -9.12 22.05
C ASN A 32 31.74 -9.95 21.45
N ARG A 33 32.60 -10.54 22.30
CA ARG A 33 33.73 -11.37 21.86
C ARG A 33 33.39 -12.84 21.65
N THR A 34 32.36 -13.35 22.33
CA THR A 34 32.05 -14.80 22.38
C THR A 34 30.75 -15.17 21.67
N SER A 35 29.94 -14.20 21.24
CA SER A 35 28.66 -14.42 20.59
C SER A 35 28.47 -13.52 19.37
N THR A 36 27.45 -13.81 18.57
CA THR A 36 27.04 -12.98 17.42
C THR A 36 26.17 -11.79 17.83
N LEU A 37 25.93 -11.59 19.14
CA LEU A 37 25.12 -10.51 19.67
C LEU A 37 25.94 -9.23 19.78
N VAL A 38 25.29 -8.10 19.48
CA VAL A 38 25.84 -6.77 19.74
C VAL A 38 25.34 -6.31 21.11
N CYS A 39 26.18 -6.42 22.13
CA CYS A 39 25.87 -6.05 23.51
C CYS A 39 26.37 -4.64 23.86
N GLU A 40 25.53 -3.83 24.53
CA GLU A 40 25.91 -2.51 25.04
C GLU A 40 25.70 -2.47 26.57
N PRO A 41 26.72 -2.14 27.37
CA PRO A 41 26.54 -1.97 28.80
C PRO A 41 25.78 -0.66 29.10
N ARG A 42 24.79 -0.72 29.98
CA ARG A 42 24.07 0.44 30.49
C ARG A 42 23.87 0.36 32.00
N ARG A 43 23.65 1.52 32.62
CA ARG A 43 23.32 1.62 34.05
C ARG A 43 21.84 1.90 34.25
N ALA A 44 21.22 1.24 35.22
CA ALA A 44 19.80 1.41 35.54
C ALA A 44 19.51 2.57 36.52
N GLY A 45 20.56 3.18 37.09
CA GLY A 45 20.45 4.26 38.08
C GLY A 45 21.62 5.25 38.03
N LYS A 46 21.61 6.24 38.93
CA LYS A 46 22.73 7.18 39.10
C LYS A 46 23.95 6.45 39.68
N MET A 47 25.14 6.82 39.25
CA MET A 47 26.38 6.25 39.79
C MET A 47 26.71 6.90 41.14
N ASN A 48 27.34 6.14 42.04
CA ASN A 48 27.93 6.70 43.24
C ASN A 48 29.33 7.30 42.94
N GLN A 49 29.85 8.13 43.86
CA GLN A 49 31.15 8.78 43.71
C GLN A 49 32.30 7.76 43.63
N GLU A 50 32.17 6.64 44.32
CA GLU A 50 33.16 5.56 44.29
C GLU A 50 33.29 4.96 42.88
N THR A 51 32.18 4.63 42.23
CA THR A 51 32.18 4.10 40.87
C THR A 51 32.72 5.12 39.87
N GLU A 52 32.33 6.40 40.02
CA GLU A 52 32.89 7.48 39.19
C GLU A 52 34.40 7.59 39.32
N PHE A 53 34.92 7.52 40.55
CA PHE A 53 36.36 7.55 40.81
C PHE A 53 37.07 6.35 40.19
N VAL A 54 36.52 5.13 40.36
CA VAL A 54 37.09 3.90 39.79
C VAL A 54 37.15 3.98 38.27
N LEU A 55 36.03 4.30 37.61
CA LEU A 55 35.97 4.39 36.15
C LEU A 55 36.93 5.45 35.61
N LYS A 56 37.00 6.61 36.27
CA LYS A 56 37.94 7.68 35.90
C LYS A 56 39.39 7.26 36.08
N LYS A 57 39.73 6.57 37.17
CA LYS A 57 41.09 6.09 37.46
C LYS A 57 41.58 5.10 36.40
N PHE A 58 40.70 4.25 35.89
CA PHE A 58 41.01 3.26 34.85
C PHE A 58 40.73 3.77 33.42
N GLY A 59 40.31 5.03 33.24
CA GLY A 59 40.04 5.62 31.93
C GLY A 59 38.86 4.99 31.18
N VAL A 60 37.94 4.32 31.89
CA VAL A 60 36.78 3.65 31.30
C VAL A 60 35.62 4.62 31.19
N THR A 61 35.04 4.72 30.00
CA THR A 61 33.87 5.57 29.76
C THR A 61 32.66 5.05 30.55
N PRO A 62 32.00 5.87 31.37
CA PRO A 62 30.81 5.46 32.10
C PRO A 62 29.68 4.96 31.19
N PRO A 63 29.02 3.83 31.52
CA PRO A 63 27.86 3.35 30.78
C PRO A 63 26.73 4.39 30.75
N ARG A 64 26.03 4.46 29.61
CA ARG A 64 24.86 5.33 29.45
C ARG A 64 23.73 4.86 30.36
N MET A 65 22.93 5.81 30.84
CA MET A 65 21.77 5.48 31.65
C MET A 65 20.67 4.87 30.77
N CYS A 66 20.13 3.72 31.17
CA CYS A 66 18.92 3.16 30.64
C CYS A 66 17.75 3.66 31.49
N THR A 67 16.94 4.56 30.93
CA THR A 67 15.80 5.16 31.62
C THR A 67 14.53 4.33 31.49
N ASP A 68 14.45 3.51 30.43
CA ASP A 68 13.27 2.73 30.10
C ASP A 68 13.63 1.47 29.30
N VAL A 69 12.93 0.38 29.61
CA VAL A 69 12.96 -0.92 28.92
C VAL A 69 11.57 -1.33 28.43
N ASN A 70 10.61 -0.40 28.39
CA ASN A 70 9.27 -0.66 27.90
C ASN A 70 9.29 -1.21 26.47
N PRO A 71 8.52 -2.28 26.19
CA PRO A 71 8.39 -2.82 24.85
C PRO A 71 7.92 -1.75 23.87
N LYS A 72 8.58 -1.65 22.72
CA LYS A 72 8.18 -0.79 21.60
C LYS A 72 7.53 -1.65 20.52
N ILE A 73 6.75 -1.02 19.64
CA ILE A 73 6.14 -1.72 18.48
C ILE A 73 7.21 -2.41 17.62
N ARG A 74 8.42 -1.84 17.54
CA ARG A 74 9.57 -2.45 16.83
C ARG A 74 10.03 -3.80 17.42
N ASP A 75 9.68 -4.06 18.67
CA ASP A 75 10.04 -5.27 19.41
C ASP A 75 8.94 -6.36 19.27
N VAL A 76 7.81 -6.01 18.65
CA VAL A 76 6.73 -6.95 18.34
C VAL A 76 6.97 -7.52 16.96
N ASP A 77 6.76 -8.83 16.80
CA ASP A 77 6.76 -9.43 15.48
C ASP A 77 5.50 -9.03 14.72
N TYR A 78 5.69 -8.47 13.53
CA TYR A 78 4.62 -8.09 12.63
C TYR A 78 4.90 -8.64 11.24
N ARG A 79 3.84 -8.80 10.45
CA ARG A 79 3.94 -9.20 9.06
C ARG A 79 4.25 -7.97 8.21
N GLU A 80 5.37 -7.99 7.49
CA GLU A 80 5.68 -6.99 6.49
C GLU A 80 4.83 -7.22 5.23
N MET A 81 4.15 -6.17 4.78
CA MET A 81 3.36 -6.17 3.56
C MET A 81 3.72 -4.93 2.74
N PRO A 82 4.06 -5.07 1.45
CA PRO A 82 4.23 -3.92 0.59
C PRO A 82 2.89 -3.20 0.42
N GLY A 83 2.93 -1.87 0.43
CA GLY A 83 1.79 -1.05 0.08
C GLY A 83 1.46 -1.11 -1.42
N ILE A 84 0.28 -0.65 -1.77
CA ILE A 84 -0.17 -0.53 -3.16
C ILE A 84 -0.35 0.96 -3.52
N PRO A 85 -0.15 1.36 -4.78
CA PRO A 85 -0.43 2.73 -5.19
C PRO A 85 -1.95 3.00 -5.17
N GLY A 86 -2.35 4.24 -4.88
CA GLY A 86 -3.76 4.65 -4.84
C GLY A 86 -4.51 4.52 -6.17
N SER A 87 -3.79 4.38 -7.28
CA SER A 87 -4.38 4.11 -8.60
C SER A 87 -4.75 2.64 -8.84
N THR A 88 -4.52 1.75 -7.88
CA THR A 88 -4.81 0.32 -8.00
C THR A 88 -6.32 0.06 -8.04
N SER A 89 -6.79 -0.76 -8.98
CA SER A 89 -8.22 -1.11 -9.04
C SER A 89 -8.69 -1.91 -7.81
N LEU A 90 -9.97 -1.74 -7.43
CA LEU A 90 -10.58 -2.48 -6.33
C LEU A 90 -10.49 -4.01 -6.54
N ARG A 91 -10.66 -4.48 -7.79
CA ARG A 91 -10.52 -5.90 -8.15
C ARG A 91 -9.11 -6.41 -7.83
N ARG A 92 -8.08 -5.62 -8.14
CA ARG A 92 -6.68 -5.97 -7.89
C ARG A 92 -6.35 -5.92 -6.40
N ALA A 93 -6.81 -4.88 -5.69
CA ALA A 93 -6.68 -4.78 -4.24
C ALA A 93 -7.31 -5.99 -3.54
N TRP A 94 -8.54 -6.36 -3.92
CA TRP A 94 -9.22 -7.56 -3.40
C TRP A 94 -8.46 -8.85 -3.69
N LYS A 95 -7.92 -9.00 -4.92
CA LYS A 95 -7.11 -10.16 -5.28
C LYS A 95 -5.87 -10.29 -4.40
N ILE A 96 -5.16 -9.17 -4.15
CA ILE A 96 -4.00 -9.16 -3.26
C ILE A 96 -4.42 -9.54 -1.83
N MET A 97 -5.50 -8.95 -1.30
CA MET A 97 -6.04 -9.28 0.02
C MET A 97 -6.32 -10.77 0.17
N ARG A 98 -7.04 -11.35 -0.80
CA ARG A 98 -7.40 -12.77 -0.83
C ARG A 98 -6.17 -13.67 -0.92
N ASP A 99 -5.28 -13.40 -1.88
CA ASP A 99 -4.12 -14.25 -2.15
C ASP A 99 -3.10 -14.20 -1.00
N GLN A 100 -3.02 -13.07 -0.28
CA GLN A 100 -2.17 -12.89 0.89
C GLN A 100 -2.88 -13.22 2.22
N GLN A 101 -4.18 -13.52 2.20
CA GLN A 101 -5.03 -13.77 3.38
C GLN A 101 -4.93 -12.63 4.41
N ILE A 102 -5.23 -11.41 3.96
CA ILE A 102 -5.24 -10.20 4.79
C ILE A 102 -6.54 -9.41 4.58
N ASP A 103 -6.96 -8.68 5.61
CA ASP A 103 -8.21 -7.91 5.58
C ASP A 103 -8.00 -6.41 5.32
N THR A 104 -6.74 -5.95 5.42
CA THR A 104 -6.35 -4.54 5.29
C THR A 104 -5.13 -4.43 4.38
N LEU A 105 -5.18 -3.47 3.44
CA LEU A 105 -4.05 -3.08 2.62
C LEU A 105 -3.69 -1.62 2.87
N SER A 106 -2.40 -1.33 2.91
CA SER A 106 -1.87 0.03 2.94
C SER A 106 -1.78 0.59 1.53
N ILE A 107 -2.20 1.84 1.39
CA ILE A 107 -2.00 2.64 0.19
C ILE A 107 -0.78 3.52 0.44
N THR A 108 0.22 3.42 -0.43
CA THR A 108 1.51 4.11 -0.27
C THR A 108 1.85 4.95 -1.48
N SER A 109 2.53 6.07 -1.24
CA SER A 109 3.10 6.93 -2.28
C SER A 109 4.31 6.27 -2.96
N ALA A 110 4.85 6.92 -4.00
CA ALA A 110 6.09 6.50 -4.66
C ALA A 110 7.31 6.51 -3.70
N ASP A 111 7.28 7.35 -2.67
CA ASP A 111 8.33 7.47 -1.65
C ASP A 111 8.12 6.50 -0.47
N ASN A 112 7.16 5.56 -0.59
CA ASN A 112 6.79 4.59 0.43
C ASN A 112 6.19 5.22 1.70
N GLU A 113 5.61 6.41 1.57
CA GLU A 113 4.85 7.08 2.63
C GLU A 113 3.41 6.56 2.65
N LEU A 114 2.84 6.38 3.84
CA LEU A 114 1.47 5.89 3.99
C LEU A 114 0.45 6.98 3.66
N GLU A 115 -0.29 6.80 2.57
CA GLU A 115 -1.35 7.72 2.14
C GLU A 115 -2.72 7.31 2.71
N GLY A 116 -2.93 6.03 2.97
CA GLY A 116 -4.19 5.53 3.51
C GLY A 116 -4.23 4.03 3.71
N ILE A 117 -5.41 3.53 4.06
CA ILE A 117 -5.70 2.09 4.16
C ILE A 117 -7.02 1.79 3.48
N ILE A 118 -7.15 0.56 3.00
CA ILE A 118 -8.39 0.02 2.48
C ILE A 118 -8.63 -1.34 3.11
N THR A 119 -9.87 -1.60 3.53
CA THR A 119 -10.28 -2.86 4.14
C THR A 119 -11.26 -3.62 3.26
N VAL A 120 -11.47 -4.90 3.55
CA VAL A 120 -12.51 -5.71 2.91
C VAL A 120 -13.91 -5.09 3.09
N LYS A 121 -14.15 -4.42 4.22
CA LYS A 121 -15.41 -3.70 4.46
C LYS A 121 -15.59 -2.53 3.51
N ASP A 122 -14.54 -1.75 3.28
CA ASP A 122 -14.58 -0.61 2.36
C ASP A 122 -14.85 -1.08 0.92
N LEU A 123 -14.26 -2.21 0.51
CA LEU A 123 -14.55 -2.85 -0.77
C LEU A 123 -16.03 -3.24 -0.91
N ALA A 124 -16.62 -3.80 0.14
CA ALA A 124 -18.02 -4.18 0.16
C ALA A 124 -18.94 -2.96 0.06
N THR A 125 -18.67 -1.90 0.85
CA THR A 125 -19.41 -0.64 0.81
C THR A 125 -19.32 0.02 -0.57
N ALA A 126 -18.11 0.11 -1.13
CA ALA A 126 -17.89 0.68 -2.46
C ALA A 126 -18.67 -0.07 -3.55
N ASN A 127 -18.89 -1.38 -3.42
CA ASN A 127 -19.67 -2.16 -4.38
C ASN A 127 -21.20 -2.06 -4.14
N MET A 128 -21.65 -1.84 -2.90
CA MET A 128 -23.07 -1.72 -2.56
C MET A 128 -23.66 -0.33 -2.86
N ASP A 129 -22.84 0.73 -2.81
CA ASP A 129 -23.28 2.12 -3.01
C ASP A 129 -23.17 2.62 -4.47
N VAL A 130 -22.98 1.73 -5.45
CA VAL A 130 -22.82 2.14 -6.88
C VAL A 130 -24.18 2.41 -7.53
N PHE A 131 -24.78 3.54 -7.22
CA PHE A 131 -25.89 4.12 -8.00
C PHE A 131 -25.43 5.24 -8.94
N ASP A 132 -24.16 5.64 -8.85
CA ASP A 132 -23.61 6.75 -9.59
C ASP A 132 -22.98 6.30 -10.92
N THR A 133 -23.64 6.65 -12.03
CA THR A 133 -23.14 6.36 -13.37
C THR A 133 -21.94 7.22 -13.77
N ALA A 134 -21.64 8.30 -13.04
CA ALA A 134 -20.46 9.16 -13.24
C ALA A 134 -19.23 8.71 -12.40
N VAL A 135 -19.29 7.56 -11.73
CA VAL A 135 -18.24 7.12 -10.78
C VAL A 135 -16.86 7.00 -11.44
N LEU A 136 -16.77 6.56 -12.70
CA LEU A 136 -15.50 6.41 -13.41
C LEU A 136 -14.83 7.76 -13.70
N ALA A 137 -15.63 8.79 -14.04
CA ALA A 137 -15.13 10.14 -14.25
C ALA A 137 -14.70 10.80 -12.92
N LYS A 138 -15.51 10.67 -11.86
CA LYS A 138 -15.20 11.22 -10.53
C LYS A 138 -13.94 10.61 -9.92
N SER A 139 -13.76 9.30 -10.10
CA SER A 139 -12.56 8.56 -9.63
C SER A 139 -11.34 8.71 -10.55
N ARG A 140 -11.50 9.36 -11.72
CA ARG A 140 -10.45 9.45 -12.75
C ARG A 140 -9.85 8.08 -13.08
N THR A 141 -10.71 7.06 -13.22
CA THR A 141 -10.28 5.68 -13.44
C THR A 141 -9.49 5.56 -14.75
N SER A 142 -8.35 4.88 -14.72
CA SER A 142 -7.54 4.62 -15.91
C SER A 142 -8.15 3.56 -16.81
N TYR A 143 -7.95 3.69 -18.12
CA TYR A 143 -8.39 2.67 -19.07
C TYR A 143 -7.65 1.34 -18.85
N LYS A 144 -6.40 1.37 -18.41
CA LYS A 144 -5.68 0.19 -17.93
C LYS A 144 -6.44 -0.56 -16.83
N ASN A 145 -6.98 0.14 -15.83
CA ASN A 145 -7.78 -0.50 -14.78
C ASN A 145 -9.05 -1.13 -15.33
N ILE A 146 -9.71 -0.49 -16.30
CA ILE A 146 -10.92 -1.02 -16.96
C ILE A 146 -10.56 -2.28 -17.76
N LEU A 147 -9.48 -2.26 -18.54
CA LEU A 147 -8.99 -3.40 -19.31
C LEU A 147 -8.64 -4.59 -18.40
N GLU A 148 -7.86 -4.36 -17.34
CA GLU A 148 -7.52 -5.38 -16.35
C GLU A 148 -8.80 -5.93 -15.67
N THR A 149 -9.78 -5.07 -15.40
CA THR A 149 -11.03 -5.45 -14.72
C THR A 149 -11.98 -6.24 -15.62
N LEU A 150 -12.04 -5.93 -16.91
CA LEU A 150 -12.90 -6.63 -17.87
C LEU A 150 -12.19 -7.81 -18.55
N ASN A 151 -10.89 -8.02 -18.28
CA ASN A 151 -10.03 -8.89 -19.08
C ASN A 151 -10.14 -8.54 -20.59
N GLY A 152 -10.22 -7.24 -20.90
CA GLY A 152 -10.43 -6.73 -22.25
C GLY A 152 -9.13 -6.45 -23.00
N THR A 153 -9.25 -6.25 -24.31
CA THR A 153 -8.14 -5.84 -25.20
C THR A 153 -8.44 -4.48 -25.80
N MET A 154 -7.49 -3.54 -25.71
CA MET A 154 -7.61 -2.25 -26.39
C MET A 154 -7.41 -2.44 -27.89
N VAL A 155 -8.37 -1.97 -28.69
CA VAL A 155 -8.28 -2.02 -30.16
C VAL A 155 -7.73 -0.71 -30.71
N VAL A 156 -8.21 0.42 -30.19
CA VAL A 156 -7.81 1.78 -30.58
C VAL A 156 -7.75 2.65 -29.33
N GLY A 157 -6.76 3.53 -29.24
CA GLY A 157 -6.61 4.50 -28.15
C GLY A 157 -5.38 4.27 -27.28
N ASP A 158 -5.28 5.05 -26.21
CA ASP A 158 -4.19 5.00 -25.24
C ASP A 158 -4.65 4.29 -23.95
N ALA A 159 -3.95 3.24 -23.54
CA ALA A 159 -4.29 2.49 -22.33
C ALA A 159 -4.00 3.27 -21.03
N ASP A 160 -3.08 4.25 -21.07
CA ASP A 160 -2.68 5.04 -19.90
C ASP A 160 -3.59 6.27 -19.69
N ALA A 161 -4.51 6.54 -20.62
CA ALA A 161 -5.51 7.59 -20.47
C ALA A 161 -6.53 7.29 -19.36
N VAL A 162 -7.20 8.33 -18.88
CA VAL A 162 -8.15 8.28 -17.75
C VAL A 162 -9.52 8.82 -18.13
N CYS A 163 -10.57 8.26 -17.52
CA CYS A 163 -11.93 8.79 -17.62
C CYS A 163 -11.99 10.17 -16.92
N THR A 164 -12.23 11.25 -17.66
CA THR A 164 -12.37 12.59 -17.08
C THR A 164 -13.81 13.07 -17.02
N THR A 165 -14.67 12.55 -17.90
CA THR A 165 -16.06 12.98 -18.07
C THR A 165 -16.95 11.80 -18.44
N GLY A 166 -18.27 12.00 -18.36
CA GLY A 166 -19.28 11.08 -18.88
C GLY A 166 -19.89 10.14 -17.86
N HIS A 167 -21.01 9.55 -18.27
CA HIS A 167 -21.76 8.54 -17.53
C HIS A 167 -21.67 7.19 -18.23
N ILE A 168 -21.78 6.12 -17.46
CA ILE A 168 -21.89 4.76 -18.00
C ILE A 168 -23.29 4.58 -18.59
N LYS A 169 -23.36 4.22 -19.87
CA LYS A 169 -24.60 3.93 -20.62
C LYS A 169 -24.53 2.53 -21.23
N ILE A 170 -25.68 1.85 -21.24
CA ILE A 170 -25.81 0.53 -21.86
C ILE A 170 -26.57 0.69 -23.19
N GLY A 171 -25.89 0.42 -24.31
CA GLY A 171 -26.48 0.50 -25.64
C GLY A 171 -27.23 -0.76 -26.06
N THR A 172 -28.19 -1.19 -25.24
CA THR A 172 -29.12 -2.28 -25.56
C THR A 172 -30.35 -1.82 -26.34
N ALA A 173 -30.57 -0.50 -26.46
CA ALA A 173 -31.75 0.09 -27.10
C ALA A 173 -31.60 0.20 -28.63
N THR A 174 -32.66 0.62 -29.33
CA THR A 174 -32.60 0.94 -30.76
C THR A 174 -31.63 2.10 -31.01
N PRO A 175 -31.07 2.24 -32.23
CA PRO A 175 -30.19 3.35 -32.57
C PRO A 175 -30.79 4.72 -32.23
N GLU A 176 -32.08 4.93 -32.45
CA GLU A 176 -32.75 6.22 -32.15
C GLU A 176 -32.76 6.55 -30.64
N MET A 177 -32.97 5.53 -29.80
CA MET A 177 -32.91 5.69 -28.34
C MET A 177 -31.47 5.89 -27.85
N LEU A 178 -30.50 5.28 -28.51
CA LEU A 178 -29.09 5.50 -28.23
C LEU A 178 -28.68 6.93 -28.58
N GLU A 179 -29.17 7.43 -29.72
CA GLU A 179 -28.87 8.77 -30.22
C GLU A 179 -29.35 9.89 -29.28
N SER A 180 -30.47 9.66 -28.60
CA SER A 180 -31.07 10.58 -27.64
C SER A 180 -30.54 10.44 -26.21
N SER A 181 -29.78 9.39 -25.90
CA SER A 181 -29.34 9.08 -24.53
C SER A 181 -27.84 9.16 -24.31
N VAL A 182 -27.04 9.14 -25.37
CA VAL A 182 -25.57 9.26 -25.33
C VAL A 182 -25.17 10.71 -25.55
N GLU A 183 -24.38 11.23 -24.62
CA GLU A 183 -23.79 12.55 -24.70
C GLU A 183 -22.28 12.48 -24.93
N LYS A 184 -21.70 13.61 -25.34
CA LYS A 184 -20.25 13.74 -25.53
C LYS A 184 -19.52 13.38 -24.24
N GLY A 185 -18.55 12.48 -24.38
CA GLY A 185 -17.72 12.00 -23.28
C GLY A 185 -18.30 10.83 -22.50
N ASP A 186 -19.48 10.32 -22.81
CA ASP A 186 -20.06 9.14 -22.15
C ASP A 186 -19.26 7.85 -22.41
N ILE A 187 -19.43 6.88 -21.50
CA ILE A 187 -18.84 5.54 -21.59
C ILE A 187 -19.95 4.59 -22.01
N VAL A 188 -19.88 4.05 -23.22
CA VAL A 188 -20.98 3.27 -23.82
C VAL A 188 -20.61 1.80 -23.91
N ILE A 189 -21.41 0.94 -23.28
CA ILE A 189 -21.29 -0.52 -23.34
C ILE A 189 -22.18 -1.03 -24.47
N LEU A 190 -21.59 -1.71 -25.45
CA LEU A 190 -22.20 -2.07 -26.72
C LEU A 190 -22.04 -3.56 -27.04
N SER A 191 -22.87 -4.03 -27.96
CA SER A 191 -22.84 -5.39 -28.52
C SER A 191 -22.25 -5.40 -29.94
N ASN A 192 -22.58 -6.41 -30.74
CA ASN A 192 -22.15 -6.62 -32.13
C ASN A 192 -22.92 -5.79 -33.17
N ARG A 193 -23.80 -4.86 -32.76
CA ARG A 193 -24.55 -4.01 -33.69
C ARG A 193 -23.68 -2.86 -34.20
N TYR A 194 -23.36 -2.90 -35.49
CA TYR A 194 -22.50 -1.91 -36.12
C TYR A 194 -23.08 -0.49 -36.08
N GLU A 195 -24.38 -0.34 -36.33
CA GLU A 195 -25.08 0.96 -36.27
C GLU A 195 -24.97 1.63 -34.90
N SER A 196 -25.10 0.86 -33.82
CA SER A 196 -24.96 1.35 -32.44
C SER A 196 -23.53 1.78 -32.14
N GLN A 197 -22.53 1.08 -32.69
CA GLN A 197 -21.12 1.48 -32.55
C GLN A 197 -20.85 2.78 -33.28
N LEU A 198 -21.35 2.95 -34.51
CA LEU A 198 -21.19 4.19 -35.27
C LEU A 198 -21.85 5.38 -34.57
N CYS A 199 -23.08 5.21 -34.12
CA CYS A 199 -23.83 6.26 -33.42
C CYS A 199 -23.10 6.76 -32.17
N ALA A 200 -22.52 5.85 -31.37
CA ALA A 200 -21.75 6.24 -30.18
C ALA A 200 -20.48 7.04 -30.53
N ILE A 201 -19.82 6.73 -31.65
CA ILE A 201 -18.64 7.47 -32.14
C ILE A 201 -19.05 8.85 -32.64
N GLU A 202 -20.14 8.94 -33.41
CA GLU A 202 -20.68 10.21 -33.92
C GLU A 202 -21.10 11.16 -32.78
N LYS A 203 -21.55 10.60 -31.64
CA LYS A 203 -21.86 11.36 -30.42
C LYS A 203 -20.63 11.72 -29.58
N GLU A 204 -19.42 11.40 -30.05
CA GLU A 204 -18.16 11.67 -29.35
C GLU A 204 -18.08 11.03 -27.95
N ALA A 205 -18.54 9.77 -27.83
CA ALA A 205 -18.34 8.99 -26.62
C ALA A 205 -16.83 8.86 -26.28
N SER A 206 -16.48 8.92 -25.00
CA SER A 206 -15.07 8.86 -24.57
C SER A 206 -14.50 7.44 -24.61
N LEU A 207 -15.35 6.44 -24.39
CA LEU A 207 -14.96 5.03 -24.35
C LEU A 207 -16.11 4.15 -24.85
N LEU A 208 -15.78 3.27 -25.81
CA LEU A 208 -16.69 2.22 -26.28
C LEU A 208 -16.20 0.87 -25.75
N ILE A 209 -17.07 0.16 -25.02
CA ILE A 209 -16.80 -1.18 -24.51
C ILE A 209 -17.64 -2.18 -25.30
N ILE A 210 -17.00 -2.98 -26.15
CA ILE A 210 -17.69 -3.95 -27.01
C ILE A 210 -17.66 -5.33 -26.35
N CYS A 211 -18.85 -5.85 -26.03
CA CYS A 211 -19.04 -7.12 -25.34
C CYS A 211 -19.08 -8.33 -26.30
N ASN A 212 -19.01 -9.54 -25.73
CA ASN A 212 -19.13 -10.83 -26.43
C ASN A 212 -18.09 -11.13 -27.51
N GLY A 213 -16.91 -10.47 -27.47
CA GLY A 213 -15.86 -10.69 -28.48
C GLY A 213 -16.29 -10.31 -29.89
N ALA A 214 -17.30 -9.44 -30.01
CA ALA A 214 -17.81 -9.00 -31.29
C ALA A 214 -16.74 -8.25 -32.09
N LYS A 215 -16.71 -8.46 -33.40
CA LYS A 215 -15.76 -7.79 -34.28
C LYS A 215 -16.08 -6.30 -34.35
N VAL A 216 -15.08 -5.48 -34.10
CA VAL A 216 -15.12 -4.04 -34.40
C VAL A 216 -15.09 -3.89 -35.93
N GLY A 217 -16.02 -3.12 -36.49
CA GLY A 217 -16.03 -2.89 -37.94
C GLY A 217 -14.75 -2.21 -38.40
N ARG A 218 -14.20 -2.60 -39.56
CA ARG A 218 -12.92 -2.07 -40.08
C ARG A 218 -12.88 -0.54 -40.22
N THR A 219 -14.04 0.09 -40.44
CA THR A 219 -14.18 1.55 -40.56
C THR A 219 -14.00 2.29 -39.24
N ILE A 220 -14.14 1.59 -38.11
CA ILE A 220 -14.06 2.13 -36.74
C ILE A 220 -12.65 1.96 -36.15
N GLN A 221 -11.78 1.19 -36.80
CA GLN A 221 -10.43 0.88 -36.32
C GLN A 221 -9.36 1.94 -36.69
N ARG A 222 -9.77 3.13 -37.12
CA ARG A 222 -8.86 4.21 -37.55
C ARG A 222 -8.86 5.37 -36.57
#